data_AF-A0A2S0URM2-F1
#
_entry.id   AF-A0A2S0URM2-F1
#
_cell.length_a   1.000
_cell.length_b   1.000
_cell.length_c   1.000
_cell.angle_alpha   90.00
_cell.angle_beta   90.00
_cell.angle_gamma   90.00
#
_symmetry.space_group_name_H-M   'P 1'
#
loop_
_entity.id
_entity.type
_entity.pdbx_description
1 polymer ?
#
loop_
_entity_poly.entity_id
_entity_poly.type
_entity_poly.pdbx_seq_one_letter_code
_entity_poly.pdbx_strand_id
1 'polypeptide(L)'
;MREQIVKLTEQADARSAALEADAAEKQRAIEAEDRAYWQDTGAAGDEAGLRAYVTRFPDGIYADVAAERLRAIDAARMGEAEAADRAAWDLASQEQTEASYREYLRSFPDGAFAAEAQASIDALGAEASQGDQVAAWEAGEAALGLGTGGRRAIEGRLDALGLKPGKVDGTFDDRARRAIRRFQDSRGMEPTGYLDQTTTVALLAGAVLRLGD
;
A
#
# COMPACT_ATOMS: atom_id res chain seq x y z
N MET A 1 12.89 80.84 37.17
CA MET A 1 13.54 79.53 36.87
C MET A 1 12.78 78.35 37.46
N ARG A 2 12.54 78.26 38.78
CA ARG A 2 11.74 77.14 39.36
C ARG A 2 10.30 77.03 38.82
N GLU A 3 9.59 78.15 38.65
CA GLU A 3 8.22 78.16 38.07
C GLU A 3 8.15 77.70 36.60
N GLN A 4 9.18 78.00 35.80
CA GLN A 4 9.20 77.58 34.38
C GLN A 4 9.40 76.06 34.24
N ILE A 5 10.16 75.44 35.15
CA ILE A 5 10.36 73.99 35.19
C ILE A 5 9.07 73.28 35.62
N VAL A 6 8.34 73.82 36.60
CA VAL A 6 7.04 73.27 37.04
C VAL A 6 6.03 73.32 35.90
N LYS A 7 5.87 74.46 35.23
CA LYS A 7 4.92 74.63 34.10
C LYS A 7 5.25 73.73 32.90
N LEU A 8 6.53 73.53 32.60
CA LEU A 8 6.96 72.60 31.54
C LEU A 8 6.65 71.13 31.87
N THR A 9 6.77 70.76 33.15
CA THR A 9 6.47 69.40 33.63
C THR A 9 4.97 69.13 33.56
N GLU A 10 4.14 70.07 34.02
CA GLU A 10 2.67 69.98 33.92
C GLU A 10 2.17 69.88 32.47
N GLN A 11 2.80 70.62 31.55
CA GLN A 11 2.49 70.54 30.11
C GLN A 11 2.92 69.21 29.48
N ALA A 12 4.04 68.63 29.93
CA ALA A 12 4.47 67.32 29.50
C ALA A 12 3.51 66.21 30.00
N ASP A 13 3.08 66.29 31.26
CA ASP A 13 2.13 65.35 31.86
C ASP A 13 0.76 65.39 31.16
N ALA A 14 0.24 66.60 30.90
CA ALA A 14 -1.02 66.76 30.16
C ALA A 14 -0.94 66.21 28.72
N ARG A 15 0.21 66.38 28.05
CA ARG A 15 0.44 65.82 26.71
C ARG A 15 0.59 64.30 26.74
N SER A 16 1.24 63.74 27.76
CA SER A 16 1.33 62.29 27.95
C SER A 16 -0.06 61.69 28.15
N ALA A 17 -0.86 62.27 29.05
CA ALA A 17 -2.22 61.81 29.31
C ALA A 17 -3.12 61.88 28.06
N ALA A 18 -2.98 62.94 27.25
CA ALA A 18 -3.72 63.05 25.98
C ALA A 18 -3.29 61.99 24.95
N LEU A 19 -1.99 61.68 24.86
CA LEU A 19 -1.48 60.63 23.98
C LEU A 19 -1.92 59.23 24.45
N GLU A 20 -1.94 58.98 25.75
CA GLU A 20 -2.43 57.74 26.33
C GLU A 20 -3.94 57.56 26.10
N ALA A 21 -4.73 58.63 26.22
CA ALA A 21 -6.16 58.60 25.95
C ALA A 21 -6.45 58.30 24.46
N ASP A 22 -5.75 58.95 23.53
CA ASP A 22 -5.86 58.69 22.09
C ASP A 22 -5.42 57.26 21.74
N ALA A 23 -4.32 56.78 22.32
CA ALA A 23 -3.86 55.40 22.15
C ALA A 23 -4.89 54.38 22.68
N ALA A 24 -5.49 54.64 23.85
CA ALA A 24 -6.51 53.79 24.41
C ALA A 24 -7.80 53.77 23.56
N GLU A 25 -8.20 54.90 22.98
CA GLU A 25 -9.34 54.96 22.08
C GLU A 25 -9.11 54.16 20.79
N LYS A 26 -7.94 54.32 20.16
CA LYS A 26 -7.55 53.54 18.99
C LYS A 26 -7.52 52.05 19.30
N GLN A 27 -6.95 51.67 20.43
CA GLN A 27 -6.92 50.28 20.87
C GLN A 27 -8.33 49.72 21.05
N ARG A 28 -9.24 50.46 21.72
CA ARG A 28 -10.64 50.03 21.86
C ARG A 28 -11.34 49.87 20.51
N ALA A 29 -11.05 50.73 19.55
CA ALA A 29 -11.61 50.64 18.20
C ALA A 29 -11.11 49.38 17.47
N ILE A 30 -9.81 49.08 17.54
CA ILE A 30 -9.21 47.87 16.96
C ILE A 30 -9.83 46.62 17.60
N GLU A 31 -9.92 46.58 18.92
CA GLU A 31 -10.54 45.45 19.63
C GLU A 31 -12.04 45.30 19.35
N ALA A 32 -12.75 46.40 19.08
CA ALA A 32 -14.15 46.36 18.68
C ALA A 32 -14.31 45.79 17.27
N GLU A 33 -13.43 46.16 16.33
CA GLU A 33 -13.39 45.60 14.97
C GLU A 33 -13.09 44.10 15.00
N ASP A 34 -12.08 43.69 15.78
CA ASP A 34 -11.73 42.28 16.01
C ASP A 34 -12.94 41.49 16.52
N ARG A 35 -13.58 41.96 17.61
CA ARG A 35 -14.77 41.30 18.17
C ARG A 35 -15.92 41.21 17.17
N ALA A 36 -16.17 42.27 16.41
CA ALA A 36 -17.22 42.26 15.40
C ALA A 36 -16.91 41.25 14.28
N TYR A 37 -15.67 41.19 13.82
CA TYR A 37 -15.23 40.26 12.79
C TYR A 37 -15.27 38.81 13.28
N TRP A 38 -14.90 38.55 14.54
CA TRP A 38 -15.06 37.24 15.18
C TRP A 38 -16.53 36.80 15.20
N GLN A 39 -17.45 37.67 15.60
CA GLN A 39 -18.88 37.35 15.64
C GLN A 39 -19.45 37.01 14.26
N ASP A 40 -18.97 37.67 13.21
CA ASP A 40 -19.44 37.47 11.83
C ASP A 40 -18.84 36.19 11.19
N THR A 41 -17.57 35.89 11.45
CA THR A 41 -16.83 34.85 10.71
C THR A 41 -16.43 33.64 11.57
N GLY A 42 -15.81 33.85 12.73
CA GLY A 42 -15.19 32.77 13.50
C GLY A 42 -16.09 32.15 14.58
N ALA A 43 -17.12 32.87 15.03
CA ALA A 43 -17.94 32.46 16.16
C ALA A 43 -18.72 31.16 15.91
N ALA A 44 -19.20 30.96 14.67
CA ALA A 44 -19.88 29.74 14.23
C ALA A 44 -18.96 28.51 14.23
N GLY A 45 -17.64 28.72 14.13
CA GLY A 45 -16.64 27.65 14.23
C GLY A 45 -16.42 26.86 12.94
N ASP A 46 -16.86 27.35 11.78
CA ASP A 46 -16.54 26.75 10.50
C ASP A 46 -15.09 27.05 10.07
N GLU A 47 -14.45 26.09 9.41
CA GLU A 47 -13.03 26.17 9.03
C GLU A 47 -12.70 27.38 8.16
N ALA A 48 -13.61 27.77 7.26
CA ALA A 48 -13.41 28.91 6.38
C ALA A 48 -13.42 30.23 7.16
N GLY A 49 -14.39 30.43 8.04
CA GLY A 49 -14.50 31.60 8.90
C GLY A 49 -13.37 31.70 9.92
N LEU A 50 -12.99 30.59 10.54
CA LEU A 50 -11.83 30.55 11.46
C LEU A 50 -10.52 30.90 10.74
N ARG A 51 -10.28 30.40 9.52
CA ARG A 51 -9.10 30.76 8.71
C ARG A 51 -9.11 32.23 8.31
N ALA A 52 -10.27 32.75 7.93
CA ALA A 52 -10.43 34.16 7.60
C ALA A 52 -10.09 35.06 8.81
N TYR A 53 -10.58 34.70 10.01
CA TYR A 53 -10.27 35.40 11.25
C TYR A 53 -8.76 35.42 11.55
N VAL A 54 -8.10 34.26 11.58
CA VAL A 54 -6.64 34.17 11.86
C VAL A 54 -5.81 34.93 10.82
N THR A 55 -6.25 34.96 9.56
CA THR A 55 -5.56 35.71 8.50
C THR A 55 -5.69 37.23 8.68
N ARG A 56 -6.87 37.70 9.11
CA ARG A 56 -7.16 39.13 9.29
C ARG A 56 -6.62 39.69 10.59
N PHE A 57 -6.68 38.91 11.68
CA PHE A 57 -6.28 39.27 13.03
C PHE A 57 -5.35 38.20 13.63
N PRO A 58 -4.10 38.08 13.14
CA PRO A 58 -3.16 37.05 13.61
C PRO A 58 -2.77 37.21 15.09
N ASP A 59 -2.78 38.44 15.61
CA ASP A 59 -2.52 38.77 17.02
C ASP A 59 -3.80 39.25 17.75
N GLY A 60 -4.97 38.87 17.21
CA GLY A 60 -6.29 39.27 17.74
C GLY A 60 -6.68 38.57 19.04
N ILE A 61 -7.72 39.09 19.69
CA ILE A 61 -8.23 38.60 20.98
C ILE A 61 -8.62 37.11 20.92
N TYR A 62 -9.10 36.64 19.76
CA TYR A 62 -9.54 35.26 19.53
C TYR A 62 -8.59 34.46 18.65
N ALA A 63 -7.37 34.95 18.37
CA ALA A 63 -6.43 34.30 17.45
C ALA A 63 -6.06 32.89 17.94
N ASP A 64 -5.73 32.76 19.22
CA ASP A 64 -5.41 31.46 19.85
C ASP A 64 -6.61 30.50 19.81
N VAL A 65 -7.82 31.01 20.12
CA VAL A 65 -9.05 30.22 20.10
C VAL A 65 -9.35 29.72 18.69
N ALA A 66 -9.21 30.59 17.68
CA ALA A 66 -9.45 30.24 16.29
C ALA A 66 -8.42 29.22 15.78
N ALA A 67 -7.14 29.42 16.10
CA ALA A 67 -6.07 28.49 15.75
C ALA A 67 -6.24 27.11 16.42
N GLU A 68 -6.65 27.07 17.69
CA GLU A 68 -6.94 25.82 18.40
C GLU A 68 -8.10 25.05 17.74
N ARG A 69 -9.20 25.74 17.41
CA ARG A 69 -10.33 25.14 16.71
C ARG A 69 -9.94 24.58 15.33
N LEU A 70 -9.12 25.32 14.57
CA LEU A 70 -8.61 24.84 13.29
C LEU A 70 -7.75 23.58 13.44
N ARG A 71 -6.84 23.55 14.42
CA ARG A 71 -6.05 22.35 14.71
C ARG A 71 -6.92 21.15 15.08
N ALA A 72 -7.99 21.36 15.83
CA ALA A 72 -8.94 20.30 16.17
C ALA A 72 -9.67 19.76 14.94
N ILE A 73 -10.09 20.63 14.02
CA ILE A 73 -10.71 20.24 12.74
C ILE A 73 -9.73 19.45 11.88
N ASP A 74 -8.50 19.95 11.73
CA ASP A 74 -7.46 19.28 10.94
C ASP A 74 -7.12 17.91 11.55
N ALA A 75 -6.98 17.81 12.87
CA ALA A 75 -6.74 16.55 13.56
C ALA A 75 -7.91 15.56 13.39
N ALA A 76 -9.16 16.03 13.48
CA ALA A 76 -10.34 15.18 13.25
C ALA A 76 -10.37 14.63 11.82
N ARG A 77 -10.11 15.50 10.82
CA ARG A 77 -10.01 15.09 9.41
C ARG A 77 -8.91 14.06 9.18
N MET A 78 -7.73 14.26 9.78
CA MET A 78 -6.64 13.29 9.69
C MET A 78 -7.05 11.94 10.30
N GLY A 79 -7.66 11.95 11.48
CA GLY A 79 -8.15 10.73 12.12
C GLY A 79 -9.23 10.02 11.30
N GLU A 80 -10.15 10.76 10.67
CA GLU A 80 -11.15 10.19 9.75
C GLU A 80 -10.50 9.56 8.51
N ALA A 81 -9.49 10.21 7.93
CA ALA A 81 -8.76 9.69 6.78
C ALA A 81 -8.00 8.39 7.14
N GLU A 82 -7.33 8.35 8.30
CA GLU A 82 -6.66 7.15 8.81
C GLU A 82 -7.65 6.02 9.11
N ALA A 83 -8.82 6.34 9.66
CA ALA A 83 -9.88 5.37 9.91
C ALA A 83 -10.46 4.80 8.61
N ALA A 84 -10.65 5.66 7.60
CA ALA A 84 -11.14 5.25 6.28
C ALA A 84 -10.13 4.36 5.55
N ASP A 85 -8.83 4.70 5.60
CA ASP A 85 -7.73 3.89 5.09
C ASP A 85 -7.75 2.48 5.72
N ARG A 86 -7.77 2.42 7.05
CA ARG A 86 -7.85 1.15 7.79
C ARG A 86 -9.09 0.33 7.44
N ALA A 87 -10.26 0.95 7.35
CA ALA A 87 -11.50 0.25 7.01
C ALA A 87 -11.46 -0.33 5.58
N ALA A 88 -10.89 0.42 4.62
CA ALA A 88 -10.71 -0.07 3.25
C ALA A 88 -9.70 -1.22 3.18
N TRP A 89 -8.62 -1.14 3.95
CA TRP A 89 -7.66 -2.24 4.10
C TRP A 89 -8.31 -3.49 4.70
N ASP A 90 -9.11 -3.34 5.76
CA ASP A 90 -9.80 -4.46 6.40
C ASP A 90 -10.77 -5.15 5.43
N LEU A 91 -11.45 -4.40 4.57
CA LEU A 91 -12.31 -4.95 3.52
C LEU A 91 -11.50 -5.73 2.47
N ALA A 92 -10.43 -5.13 1.93
CA ALA A 92 -9.58 -5.78 0.94
C ALA A 92 -8.93 -7.07 1.49
N SER A 93 -8.47 -7.01 2.74
CA SER A 93 -7.84 -8.15 3.42
C SER A 93 -8.81 -9.29 3.78
N GLN A 94 -10.11 -9.02 3.82
CA GLN A 94 -11.13 -10.06 3.99
C GLN A 94 -11.39 -10.81 2.68
N GLU A 95 -11.38 -10.11 1.55
CA GLU A 95 -11.61 -10.72 0.23
C GLU A 95 -10.36 -11.42 -0.31
N GLN A 96 -9.17 -10.88 -0.04
CA GLN A 96 -7.87 -11.44 -0.44
C GLN A 96 -7.75 -11.68 -1.95
N THR A 97 -8.30 -10.77 -2.75
CA THR A 97 -8.22 -10.84 -4.21
C THR A 97 -7.41 -9.69 -4.78
N GLU A 98 -6.79 -9.91 -5.94
CA GLU A 98 -6.07 -8.87 -6.67
C GLU A 98 -6.94 -7.63 -6.93
N ALA A 99 -8.23 -7.85 -7.26
CA ALA A 99 -9.19 -6.78 -7.47
C ALA A 99 -9.43 -5.94 -6.20
N SER A 100 -9.59 -6.60 -5.05
CA SER A 100 -9.84 -5.93 -3.77
C SER A 100 -8.66 -5.06 -3.31
N TYR A 101 -7.41 -5.55 -3.45
CA TYR A 101 -6.22 -4.79 -3.14
C TYR A 101 -5.97 -3.64 -4.12
N ARG A 102 -6.31 -3.82 -5.41
CA ARG A 102 -6.25 -2.72 -6.40
C ARG A 102 -7.28 -1.64 -6.12
N GLU A 103 -8.46 -1.99 -5.61
CA GLU A 103 -9.47 -1.01 -5.19
C GLU A 103 -8.98 -0.18 -4.01
N TYR A 104 -8.38 -0.83 -3.02
CA TYR A 104 -7.72 -0.17 -1.90
C TYR A 104 -6.64 0.82 -2.39
N LEU A 105 -5.71 0.38 -3.23
CA LEU A 105 -4.63 1.23 -3.77
C LEU A 105 -5.14 2.41 -4.61
N ARG A 106 -6.29 2.28 -5.27
CA ARG A 106 -6.89 3.38 -6.02
C ARG A 106 -7.43 4.47 -5.08
N SER A 107 -7.98 4.06 -3.95
CA SER A 107 -8.57 4.97 -2.95
C SER A 107 -7.51 5.56 -2.02
N PHE A 108 -6.47 4.80 -1.70
CA PHE A 108 -5.40 5.15 -0.77
C PHE A 108 -4.01 4.82 -1.36
N PRO A 109 -3.58 5.53 -2.42
CA PRO A 109 -2.30 5.23 -3.08
C PRO A 109 -1.08 5.46 -2.18
N ASP A 110 -1.17 6.43 -1.26
CA ASP A 110 -0.15 6.74 -0.25
C ASP A 110 -0.61 6.31 1.17
N GLY A 111 -1.56 5.38 1.24
CA GLY A 111 -2.11 4.86 2.49
C GLY A 111 -1.10 4.03 3.29
N ALA A 112 -1.40 3.81 4.58
CA ALA A 112 -0.54 3.09 5.50
C ALA A 112 -0.30 1.61 5.11
N PHE A 113 -1.17 1.02 4.28
CA PHE A 113 -1.10 -0.38 3.86
C PHE A 113 -0.82 -0.52 2.35
N ALA A 114 -0.40 0.56 1.67
CA ALA A 114 -0.17 0.52 0.22
C ALA A 114 0.93 -0.48 -0.18
N ALA A 115 2.01 -0.56 0.60
CA ALA A 115 3.09 -1.50 0.34
C ALA A 115 2.63 -2.96 0.50
N GLU A 116 1.85 -3.25 1.54
CA GLU A 116 1.28 -4.56 1.83
C GLU A 116 0.23 -4.99 0.78
N ALA A 117 -0.60 -4.04 0.31
CA ALA A 117 -1.55 -4.29 -0.77
C ALA A 117 -0.82 -4.65 -2.08
N GLN A 118 0.24 -3.91 -2.42
CA GLN A 118 1.05 -4.20 -3.60
C GLN A 118 1.74 -5.57 -3.49
N ALA A 119 2.32 -5.89 -2.33
CA ALA A 119 2.93 -7.20 -2.10
C ALA A 119 1.92 -8.35 -2.24
N SER A 120 0.69 -8.15 -1.77
CA SER A 120 -0.39 -9.13 -1.93
C SER A 120 -0.78 -9.33 -3.40
N ILE A 121 -0.85 -8.26 -4.20
CA ILE A 121 -1.09 -8.34 -5.65
C ILE A 121 0.01 -9.13 -6.35
N ASP A 122 1.27 -8.83 -6.04
CA ASP A 122 2.41 -9.50 -6.67
C ASP A 122 2.45 -10.99 -6.32
N ALA A 123 2.13 -11.35 -5.07
CA ALA A 123 2.05 -12.73 -4.62
C ALA A 123 0.92 -13.51 -5.34
N LEU A 124 -0.27 -12.93 -5.43
CA LEU A 124 -1.41 -13.53 -6.13
C LEU A 124 -1.12 -13.69 -7.63
N GLY A 125 -0.48 -12.70 -8.26
CA GLY A 125 -0.06 -12.78 -9.65
C GLY A 125 0.99 -13.86 -9.89
N ALA A 126 1.95 -14.02 -8.97
CA ALA A 126 2.95 -15.07 -9.04
C ALA A 126 2.34 -16.47 -8.86
N GLU A 127 1.37 -16.64 -7.96
CA GLU A 127 0.66 -17.90 -7.76
C GLU A 127 -0.17 -18.27 -8.98
N ALA A 128 -0.92 -17.32 -9.55
CA ALA A 128 -1.66 -17.53 -10.80
C ALA A 128 -0.73 -17.93 -11.95
N SER A 129 0.39 -17.23 -12.11
CA SER A 129 1.37 -17.52 -13.16
C SER A 129 2.02 -18.90 -13.00
N GLN A 130 2.22 -19.37 -11.76
CA GLN A 130 2.71 -20.73 -11.50
C GLN A 130 1.65 -21.78 -11.85
N GLY A 131 0.39 -21.53 -11.49
CA GLY A 131 -0.74 -22.39 -11.86
C GLY A 131 -0.87 -22.54 -13.38
N ASP A 132 -0.78 -21.43 -14.12
CA ASP A 132 -0.83 -21.42 -15.58
C ASP A 132 0.35 -22.18 -16.22
N GLN A 133 1.56 -22.04 -15.68
CA GLN A 133 2.73 -22.80 -16.14
C GLN A 133 2.55 -24.31 -15.93
N VAL A 134 2.07 -24.73 -14.75
CA VAL A 134 1.80 -26.15 -14.46
C VAL A 134 0.73 -26.69 -15.42
N ALA A 135 -0.35 -25.94 -15.64
CA ALA A 135 -1.40 -26.31 -16.58
C ALA A 135 -0.87 -26.44 -18.02
N ALA A 136 0.04 -25.55 -18.44
CA ALA A 136 0.69 -25.62 -19.74
C ALA A 136 1.57 -26.87 -19.90
N TRP A 137 2.36 -27.23 -18.88
CA TRP A 137 3.17 -28.45 -18.89
C TRP A 137 2.30 -29.72 -18.90
N GLU A 138 1.19 -29.72 -18.15
CA GLU A 138 0.22 -30.82 -18.15
C GLU A 138 -0.43 -31.00 -19.52
N ALA A 139 -0.87 -29.91 -20.15
CA ALA A 139 -1.44 -29.92 -21.49
C ALA A 139 -0.42 -30.42 -22.53
N GLY A 140 0.85 -29.99 -22.42
CA GLY A 140 1.94 -30.46 -23.26
C GLY A 140 2.18 -31.98 -23.14
N GLU A 141 2.18 -32.51 -21.91
CA GLU A 141 2.30 -33.95 -21.68
C GLU A 141 1.09 -34.72 -22.22
N ALA A 142 -0.12 -34.22 -22.02
CA ALA A 142 -1.35 -34.84 -22.52
C ALA A 142 -1.35 -34.91 -24.06
N ALA A 143 -0.84 -33.88 -24.73
CA ALA A 143 -0.70 -33.82 -26.19
C ALA A 143 0.26 -34.86 -26.76
N LEU A 144 1.14 -35.47 -25.95
CA LEU A 144 1.99 -36.59 -26.39
C LEU A 144 1.19 -37.87 -26.67
N GLY A 145 -0.07 -37.96 -26.22
CA GLY A 145 -0.94 -39.10 -26.51
C GLY A 145 -0.44 -40.43 -25.93
N LEU A 146 0.36 -40.39 -24.85
CA LEU A 146 0.90 -41.59 -24.22
C LEU A 146 -0.21 -42.37 -23.50
N GLY A 147 -0.65 -43.47 -24.10
CA GLY A 147 -1.52 -44.44 -23.44
C GLY A 147 -0.80 -45.15 -22.27
N THR A 148 -1.54 -45.90 -21.45
CA THR A 148 -1.03 -46.57 -20.24
C THR A 148 0.19 -47.47 -20.51
N GLY A 149 0.25 -48.10 -21.68
CA GLY A 149 1.43 -48.88 -22.09
C GLY A 149 2.70 -48.03 -22.24
N GLY A 150 2.59 -46.87 -22.90
CA GLY A 150 3.70 -45.94 -23.07
C GLY A 150 4.15 -45.33 -21.73
N ARG A 151 3.21 -44.97 -20.86
CA ARG A 151 3.51 -44.45 -19.52
C ARG A 151 4.25 -45.46 -18.65
N ARG A 152 3.81 -46.73 -18.64
CA ARG A 152 4.53 -47.83 -17.94
C ARG A 152 5.93 -48.04 -18.49
N ALA A 153 6.13 -47.94 -19.80
CA ALA A 153 7.46 -48.05 -20.39
C ALA A 153 8.40 -46.93 -19.89
N ILE A 154 7.88 -45.72 -19.75
CA ILE A 154 8.63 -44.59 -19.20
C ILE A 154 8.95 -44.78 -17.71
N GLU A 155 7.98 -45.18 -16.88
CA GLU A 155 8.25 -45.50 -15.47
C GLU A 155 9.27 -46.63 -15.32
N GLY A 156 9.11 -47.74 -16.04
CA GLY A 156 10.09 -48.83 -16.01
C GLY A 156 11.48 -48.35 -16.42
N ARG A 157 11.56 -47.39 -17.34
CA ARG A 157 12.82 -46.78 -17.75
C ARG A 157 13.42 -45.90 -16.66
N LEU A 158 12.63 -45.05 -16.02
CA LEU A 158 13.07 -44.22 -14.90
C LEU A 158 13.57 -45.09 -13.74
N ASP A 159 12.92 -46.24 -13.51
CA ASP A 159 13.35 -47.22 -12.50
C ASP A 159 14.68 -47.89 -12.85
N ALA A 160 14.86 -48.31 -14.11
CA ALA A 160 16.12 -48.86 -14.62
C ALA A 160 17.29 -47.86 -14.60
N LEU A 161 16.98 -46.56 -14.60
CA LEU A 161 17.95 -45.48 -14.40
C LEU A 161 18.21 -45.18 -12.91
N GLY A 162 17.55 -45.88 -11.98
CA GLY A 162 17.71 -45.69 -10.54
C GLY A 162 17.02 -44.43 -9.99
N LEU A 163 16.14 -43.79 -10.77
CA LEU A 163 15.48 -42.54 -10.39
C LEU A 163 14.26 -42.74 -9.47
N LYS A 164 13.87 -44.00 -9.25
CA LYS A 164 12.84 -44.46 -8.30
C LYS A 164 11.48 -43.76 -8.51
N PRO A 165 10.82 -43.99 -9.67
CA PRO A 165 9.51 -43.43 -9.96
C PRO A 165 8.39 -44.01 -9.08
N GLY A 166 8.65 -45.08 -8.34
CA GLY A 166 7.65 -45.76 -7.53
C GLY A 166 7.15 -47.01 -8.25
N LYS A 167 5.85 -47.28 -8.15
CA LYS A 167 5.25 -48.45 -8.79
C LYS A 167 5.08 -48.19 -10.29
N VAL A 168 5.47 -49.15 -11.12
CA VAL A 168 5.28 -49.07 -12.58
C VAL A 168 3.86 -49.48 -12.93
N ASP A 169 2.92 -48.55 -12.87
CA ASP A 169 1.49 -48.77 -13.13
C ASP A 169 0.90 -47.87 -14.25
N GLY A 170 1.69 -46.94 -14.77
CA GLY A 170 1.33 -46.04 -15.86
C GLY A 170 0.65 -44.76 -15.40
N THR A 171 0.67 -44.49 -14.09
CA THR A 171 0.15 -43.26 -13.48
C THR A 171 1.32 -42.41 -12.99
N PHE A 172 1.48 -41.22 -13.56
CA PHE A 172 2.52 -40.30 -13.10
C PHE A 172 2.10 -39.55 -11.83
N ASP A 173 2.19 -40.25 -10.69
CA ASP A 173 2.00 -39.71 -9.34
C ASP A 173 3.18 -38.81 -8.91
N ASP A 174 3.13 -38.26 -7.69
CA ASP A 174 4.19 -37.41 -7.14
C ASP A 174 5.58 -38.05 -7.15
N ARG A 175 5.69 -39.39 -7.03
CA ARG A 175 6.98 -40.09 -7.09
C ARG A 175 7.49 -40.11 -8.53
N ALA A 176 6.63 -40.43 -9.49
CA ALA A 176 6.97 -40.40 -10.90
C ALA A 176 7.34 -38.98 -11.36
N ARG A 177 6.58 -37.96 -10.99
CA ARG A 177 6.89 -36.54 -11.26
C ARG A 177 8.28 -36.15 -10.75
N ARG A 178 8.64 -36.57 -9.53
CA ARG A 178 9.99 -36.35 -8.98
C ARG A 178 11.06 -37.10 -9.76
N ALA A 179 10.81 -38.33 -10.21
CA ALA A 179 11.76 -39.09 -11.02
C ALA A 179 11.96 -38.44 -12.41
N ILE A 180 10.90 -37.92 -13.02
CA ILE A 180 10.96 -37.16 -14.29
C ILE A 180 11.78 -35.88 -14.10
N ARG A 181 11.55 -35.11 -13.03
CA ARG A 181 12.35 -33.91 -12.72
C ARG A 181 13.84 -34.22 -12.59
N ARG A 182 14.18 -35.29 -11.86
CA ARG A 182 15.57 -35.73 -11.71
C ARG A 182 16.18 -36.15 -13.05
N PHE A 183 15.40 -36.80 -13.90
CA PHE A 183 15.85 -37.14 -15.25
C PHE A 183 16.13 -35.88 -16.07
N GLN A 184 15.20 -34.93 -16.12
CA GLN A 184 15.34 -33.67 -16.82
C GLN A 184 16.58 -32.89 -16.35
N ASP A 185 16.72 -32.73 -15.03
CA ASP A 185 17.86 -32.07 -14.40
C ASP A 185 19.20 -32.76 -14.78
N SER A 186 19.25 -34.10 -14.72
CA SER A 186 20.44 -34.88 -15.12
C SER A 186 20.82 -34.73 -16.60
N ARG A 187 19.91 -34.19 -17.42
CA ARG A 187 20.09 -33.96 -18.86
C ARG A 187 20.22 -32.48 -19.21
N GLY A 188 20.27 -31.58 -18.22
CA GLY A 188 20.31 -30.13 -18.43
C GLY A 188 19.04 -29.57 -19.05
N MET A 189 17.91 -30.27 -18.90
CA MET A 189 16.59 -29.83 -19.31
C MET A 189 15.90 -29.11 -18.16
N GLU A 190 14.90 -28.29 -18.47
CA GLU A 190 14.06 -27.66 -17.44
C GLU A 190 13.36 -28.74 -16.59
N PRO A 191 13.53 -28.76 -15.26
CA PRO A 191 13.02 -29.81 -14.39
C PRO A 191 11.53 -29.59 -14.06
N THR A 192 10.68 -29.59 -15.08
CA THR A 192 9.22 -29.38 -14.96
C THR A 192 8.53 -30.54 -14.24
N GLY A 193 9.02 -31.77 -14.43
CA GLY A 193 8.40 -33.01 -13.94
C GLY A 193 7.30 -33.55 -14.84
N TYR A 194 7.05 -32.88 -15.96
CA TYR A 194 6.11 -33.27 -16.99
C TYR A 194 6.88 -33.65 -18.25
N LEU A 195 6.39 -34.64 -18.98
CA LEU A 195 7.03 -35.04 -20.22
C LEU A 195 6.70 -34.06 -21.34
N ASP A 196 7.72 -33.66 -22.09
CA ASP A 196 7.59 -33.08 -23.42
C ASP A 196 8.16 -34.05 -24.48
N GLN A 197 8.16 -33.65 -25.75
CA GLN A 197 8.69 -34.49 -26.83
C GLN A 197 10.18 -34.79 -26.61
N THR A 198 10.95 -33.80 -26.18
CA THR A 198 12.40 -33.90 -25.94
C THR A 198 12.72 -34.91 -24.84
N THR A 199 12.04 -34.79 -23.69
CA THR A 199 12.17 -35.68 -22.53
C THR A 199 11.75 -37.10 -22.91
N THR A 200 10.65 -37.25 -23.64
CA THR A 200 10.16 -38.56 -24.10
C THR A 200 11.17 -39.25 -25.02
N VAL A 201 11.68 -38.54 -26.03
CA VAL A 201 12.72 -39.06 -26.94
C VAL A 201 13.98 -39.42 -26.18
N ALA A 202 14.45 -38.58 -25.25
CA ALA A 202 15.66 -38.86 -24.47
C ALA A 202 15.52 -40.11 -23.56
N LEU A 203 14.33 -40.31 -22.96
CA LEU A 203 14.03 -41.51 -22.17
C LEU A 203 14.04 -42.78 -23.03
N LEU A 204 13.42 -42.71 -24.22
CA LEU A 204 13.32 -43.85 -25.15
C LEU A 204 14.63 -44.13 -25.87
N ALA A 205 15.40 -43.11 -26.27
CA ALA A 205 16.69 -43.27 -26.93
C ALA A 205 17.73 -43.93 -26.01
N GLY A 206 17.68 -43.63 -24.70
CA GLY A 206 18.48 -44.36 -23.73
C GLY A 206 18.15 -45.86 -23.67
N ALA A 207 16.91 -46.26 -23.99
CA ALA A 207 16.47 -47.66 -23.97
C ALA A 207 17.20 -48.52 -25.00
N VAL A 208 17.61 -47.91 -26.11
CA VAL A 208 18.29 -48.61 -27.20
C VAL A 208 19.77 -48.87 -26.89
N LEU A 209 20.41 -48.01 -26.08
CA LEU A 209 21.86 -48.08 -25.84
C LEU A 209 22.31 -49.06 -24.73
N ARG A 210 21.39 -49.68 -23.98
CA ARG A 210 21.74 -50.57 -22.84
C ARG A 210 21.37 -52.04 -23.04
N LEU A 211 20.87 -52.43 -24.22
CA LEU A 211 20.53 -53.82 -24.56
C LEU A 211 21.70 -54.58 -25.22
N GLY A 212 22.94 -54.11 -25.05
CA GLY A 212 24.12 -54.61 -25.77
C GLY A 212 25.30 -55.03 -24.89
N ASP A 213 25.09 -55.35 -23.62
CA ASP A 213 26.12 -55.89 -22.70
C ASP A 213 25.61 -57.15 -21.98
#